data_AF-A0A397JED4-F1
#
_entry.id   AF-A0A397JED4-F1
#
_cell.length_a   1.000
_cell.length_b   1.000
_cell.length_c   1.000
_cell.angle_alpha   90.00
_cell.angle_beta   90.00
_cell.angle_gamma   90.00
#
_symmetry.space_group_name_H-M   'P 1'
#
loop_
_entity.id
_entity.type
_entity.pdbx_description
1 polymer ?
#
loop_
_entity_poly.entity_id
_entity_poly.type
_entity_poly.pdbx_seq_one_letter_code
_entity_poly.pdbx_strand_id
1 'polypeptide(L)'
;MKMNQKICKKCEKDILCKDCQKKMVENLFSDWSCGNSELDEYLKKKQIEAIDYSINIPVKWIPSEEFEDIELLKCGGEGKIYSSNWNKGPLNLGKERVALKCLYSSSHDVEKFIKEVNLQVSLCHTNTPLCYGVSRLSLSSTSQYAIVMEYAEDGDLKHYIQTNFKSIGWREKLELMYNISEALKVIHKAKLVHGDLHSGNILRNKKQFYISDLGLCRPYTEINYRAKGVLPYVAPEVLCGKPYGPEADVYGFGMILWEVISGKNPFEPIPHNIKLVQSIINDIRPLIGRNVPNELSELIQKCWSKEPKLRPSADDLHQTFEKWLFDDEKHKIWDELEVEDDDYENMGFEMKGESTRSISLSESSRTVTGFDYKSNQMNFVIPDDFKCENEDSE
;
A
#
# COMPACT_ATOMS: atom_id res chain seq x y z
N MET A 1 5.61 22.96 17.37
CA MET A 1 6.53 23.65 18.32
C MET A 1 6.86 25.01 17.70
N LYS A 2 6.37 26.13 18.25
CA LYS A 2 6.65 27.46 17.69
C LYS A 2 8.14 27.76 17.88
N MET A 3 8.93 27.70 16.80
CA MET A 3 10.31 28.18 16.78
C MET A 3 10.31 29.72 16.81
N ASN A 4 9.99 30.31 17.97
CA ASN A 4 10.23 31.73 18.19
C ASN A 4 11.75 31.94 18.13
N GLN A 5 12.18 32.77 17.17
CA GLN A 5 13.57 33.20 16.95
C GLN A 5 14.26 33.52 18.29
N LYS A 6 15.16 32.62 18.71
CA LYS A 6 16.10 32.87 19.80
C LYS A 6 17.49 32.71 19.21
N ILE A 7 18.23 33.81 19.17
CA ILE A 7 19.64 33.86 18.79
C ILE A 7 20.40 32.82 19.61
N CYS A 8 21.16 31.95 18.95
CA CYS A 8 21.99 30.95 19.60
C CYS A 8 23.17 31.64 20.31
N LYS A 9 23.10 31.82 21.64
CA LYS A 9 24.16 32.44 22.44
C LYS A 9 25.53 31.74 22.37
N LYS A 10 25.57 30.49 21.90
CA LYS A 10 26.80 29.70 21.77
C LYS A 10 27.45 29.81 20.38
N CYS A 11 26.70 30.26 19.38
CA CYS A 11 27.12 30.22 17.99
C CYS A 11 26.88 31.53 17.21
N GLU A 12 26.41 32.58 17.89
CA GLU A 12 26.26 33.97 17.38
C GLU A 12 25.56 34.06 16.01
N LYS A 13 24.56 33.20 15.76
CA LYS A 13 23.79 33.17 14.51
C LYS A 13 22.29 33.30 14.78
N ASP A 14 21.59 33.92 13.83
CA ASP A 14 20.14 34.20 13.84
C ASP A 14 19.26 32.93 13.71
N ILE A 15 19.87 31.79 13.39
CA ILE A 15 19.21 30.49 13.27
C ILE A 15 19.80 29.54 14.32
N LEU A 16 18.93 28.87 15.09
CA LEU A 16 19.34 27.86 16.08
C LEU A 16 20.11 26.74 15.35
N CYS A 17 21.39 26.51 15.67
CA CYS A 17 22.16 25.44 15.04
C CYS A 17 21.61 24.04 15.41
N LYS A 18 21.94 23.01 14.62
CA LYS A 18 21.48 21.63 14.85
C LYS A 18 21.75 21.15 16.29
N ASP A 19 22.92 21.43 16.85
CA ASP A 19 23.25 21.04 18.23
C ASP A 19 22.35 21.72 19.27
N CYS A 20 22.03 22.99 19.08
CA CYS A 20 21.10 23.70 19.95
C CYS A 20 19.66 23.21 19.80
N GLN A 21 19.25 22.83 18.58
CA GLN A 21 17.95 22.21 18.34
C GLN A 21 17.86 20.84 19.05
N LYS A 22 18.90 20.01 18.93
CA LYS A 22 18.98 18.71 19.61
C LYS A 22 18.85 18.86 21.12
N LYS A 23 19.64 19.74 21.74
CA LYS A 23 19.55 20.02 23.19
C LYS A 23 18.16 20.48 23.62
N MET A 24 17.53 21.33 22.80
CA MET A 24 16.18 21.80 23.09
C MET A 24 15.17 20.66 23.07
N VAL A 25 15.28 19.74 22.10
CA VAL A 25 14.42 18.54 22.01
C VAL A 25 14.73 17.54 23.13
N GLU A 26 16.00 17.30 23.44
CA GLU A 26 16.44 16.43 24.55
C GLU A 26 15.87 16.88 25.89
N ASN A 27 15.83 18.20 26.15
CA ASN A 27 15.24 18.74 27.37
C ASN A 27 13.72 18.49 27.49
N LEU A 28 13.03 18.17 26.39
CA LEU A 28 11.60 17.84 26.40
C LEU A 28 11.35 16.34 26.62
N PHE A 29 12.39 15.50 26.59
CA PHE A 29 12.24 14.05 26.77
C PHE A 29 11.82 13.64 28.18
N SER A 30 11.94 14.53 29.16
CA SER A 30 11.40 14.33 30.52
C SER A 30 9.91 14.62 30.63
N ASP A 31 9.34 15.34 29.68
CA ASP A 31 7.98 15.89 29.79
C ASP A 31 6.91 14.92 29.27
N TRP A 32 7.31 13.81 28.63
CA TRP A 32 6.41 12.80 28.10
C TRP A 32 7.03 11.40 28.17
N SER A 33 6.16 10.39 28.22
CA SER A 33 6.50 8.97 28.02
C SER A 33 5.27 8.27 27.46
N CYS A 34 5.48 7.30 26.56
CA CYS A 34 4.41 6.42 26.07
C CYS A 34 4.11 5.26 27.03
N GLY A 35 4.90 5.09 28.09
CA GLY A 35 4.80 3.99 29.05
C GLY A 35 5.50 2.70 28.62
N ASN A 36 6.29 2.74 27.54
CA ASN A 36 7.17 1.64 27.11
C ASN A 36 8.56 2.21 26.77
N SER A 37 9.60 1.68 27.41
CA SER A 37 10.96 2.21 27.29
C SER A 37 11.56 2.05 25.89
N GLU A 38 11.26 0.94 25.20
CA GLU A 38 11.78 0.67 23.85
C GLU A 38 11.18 1.64 22.83
N LEU A 39 9.87 1.86 22.91
CA LEU A 39 9.18 2.82 22.04
C LEU A 39 9.59 4.27 22.37
N ASP A 40 9.77 4.63 23.64
CA ASP A 40 10.30 5.93 24.04
C ASP A 40 11.70 6.18 23.46
N GLU A 41 12.60 5.20 23.56
CA GLU A 41 13.96 5.29 23.00
C GLU A 41 13.93 5.44 21.48
N TYR A 42 13.09 4.64 20.80
CA TYR A 42 12.88 4.74 19.36
C TYR A 42 12.43 6.14 18.92
N LEU A 43 11.39 6.69 19.56
CA LEU A 43 10.85 8.00 19.23
C LEU A 43 11.86 9.11 19.48
N LYS A 44 12.57 9.07 20.63
CA LYS A 44 13.63 10.04 20.96
C LYS A 44 14.72 10.03 19.90
N LYS A 45 15.19 8.85 19.48
CA LYS A 45 16.16 8.70 18.40
C LYS A 45 15.65 9.32 17.09
N LYS A 46 14.41 9.03 16.69
CA LYS A 46 13.81 9.57 15.46
C LYS A 46 13.66 11.09 15.48
N GLN A 47 13.35 11.68 16.63
CA GLN A 47 13.29 13.14 16.78
C GLN A 47 14.66 13.81 16.63
N ILE A 48 15.74 13.16 17.08
CA ILE A 48 17.11 13.66 16.88
C ILE A 48 17.54 13.50 15.41
N GLU A 49 17.28 12.33 14.80
CA GLU A 49 17.56 12.08 13.37
C GLU A 49 16.87 13.11 12.47
N ALA A 50 15.62 13.47 12.79
CA ALA A 50 14.88 14.48 12.04
C ALA A 50 15.60 15.84 11.99
N ILE A 51 16.30 16.23 13.05
CA ILE A 51 17.09 17.47 13.09
C ILE A 51 18.33 17.33 12.19
N ASP A 52 18.97 16.16 12.21
CA ASP A 52 20.15 15.89 11.38
C ASP A 52 19.82 15.93 9.89
N TYR A 53 18.66 15.43 9.50
CA TYR A 53 18.21 15.37 8.11
C TYR A 53 17.27 16.52 7.71
N SER A 54 17.01 17.49 8.59
CA SER A 54 16.09 18.62 8.36
C SER A 54 14.67 18.17 7.95
N ILE A 55 14.18 17.11 8.58
CA ILE A 55 12.82 16.59 8.38
C ILE A 55 11.82 17.55 9.04
N ASN A 56 10.86 18.05 8.26
CA ASN A 56 9.92 19.08 8.70
C ASN A 56 8.90 18.58 9.74
N ILE A 57 8.54 17.29 9.69
CA ILE A 57 7.51 16.69 10.56
C ILE A 57 8.11 15.45 11.24
N PRO A 58 8.81 15.61 12.38
CA PRO A 58 9.34 14.47 13.12
C PRO A 58 8.22 13.66 13.76
N VAL A 59 8.34 12.34 13.69
CA VAL A 59 7.47 11.42 14.43
C VAL A 59 7.62 11.65 15.93
N LYS A 60 6.50 11.75 16.63
CA LYS A 60 6.46 12.10 18.06
C LYS A 60 5.41 11.26 18.80
N TRP A 61 5.50 11.29 20.12
CA TRP A 61 4.38 10.89 20.97
C TRP A 61 3.25 11.92 20.88
N ILE A 62 2.01 11.45 20.72
CA ILE A 62 0.81 12.29 20.67
C ILE A 62 -0.15 11.81 21.78
N PRO A 63 -0.42 12.65 22.81
CA PRO A 63 -1.37 12.31 23.87
C PRO A 63 -2.75 12.04 23.29
N SER A 64 -3.42 11.00 23.79
CA SER A 64 -4.72 10.59 23.24
C SER A 64 -5.84 11.58 23.55
N GLU A 65 -5.63 12.46 24.54
CA GLU A 65 -6.52 13.57 24.87
C GLU A 65 -6.53 14.67 23.78
N GLU A 66 -5.60 14.63 22.83
CA GLU A 66 -5.61 15.56 21.68
C GLU A 66 -6.53 15.10 20.55
N PHE A 67 -7.11 13.90 20.65
CA PHE A 67 -7.99 13.29 19.67
C PHE A 67 -9.46 13.37 20.10
N GLU A 68 -10.29 13.90 19.20
CA GLU A 68 -11.75 13.97 19.34
C GLU A 68 -12.43 13.08 18.29
N ASP A 69 -13.70 12.75 18.51
CA ASP A 69 -14.56 12.07 17.53
C ASP A 69 -13.90 10.82 16.93
N ILE A 70 -13.39 9.94 17.81
CA ILE A 70 -12.72 8.71 17.36
C ILE A 70 -13.77 7.73 16.85
N GLU A 71 -13.75 7.46 15.55
CA GLU A 71 -14.71 6.61 14.85
C GLU A 71 -14.01 5.46 14.14
N LEU A 72 -14.57 4.24 14.21
CA LEU A 72 -14.02 3.08 13.52
C LEU A 72 -14.29 3.19 12.02
N LEU A 73 -13.22 3.22 11.20
CA LEU A 73 -13.32 3.24 9.75
C LEU A 73 -13.32 1.83 9.17
N LYS A 74 -12.37 1.00 9.62
CA LYS A 74 -12.10 -0.31 9.00
C LYS A 74 -11.55 -1.29 10.03
N CYS A 75 -12.02 -2.53 9.95
CA CYS A 75 -11.36 -3.69 10.54
C CYS A 75 -10.68 -4.46 9.41
N GLY A 76 -9.35 -4.52 9.43
CA GLY A 76 -8.55 -5.31 8.47
C GLY A 76 -8.01 -6.58 9.11
N GLY A 77 -7.17 -7.31 8.37
CA GLY A 77 -6.47 -8.51 8.88
C GLY A 77 -5.37 -8.20 9.90
N GLU A 78 -4.71 -7.05 9.77
CA GLU A 78 -3.57 -6.66 10.62
C GLU A 78 -3.97 -5.75 11.80
N GLY A 79 -5.22 -5.27 11.84
CA GLY A 79 -5.68 -4.38 12.90
C GLY A 79 -6.96 -3.61 12.60
N LYS A 80 -7.18 -2.55 13.37
CA LYS A 80 -8.29 -1.61 13.21
C LYS A 80 -7.76 -0.23 12.85
N ILE A 81 -8.49 0.47 11.99
CA ILE A 81 -8.20 1.85 11.61
C ILE A 81 -9.38 2.71 12.07
N TYR A 82 -9.06 3.78 12.80
CA TYR A 82 -10.03 4.79 13.22
C TYR A 82 -9.75 6.12 12.52
N SER A 83 -10.77 6.94 12.30
CA SER A 83 -10.60 8.37 12.04
C SER A 83 -10.69 9.12 13.35
N SER A 84 -9.99 10.24 13.43
CA SER A 84 -10.16 11.18 14.53
C SER A 84 -9.77 12.59 14.12
N ASN A 85 -10.30 13.54 14.88
CA ASN A 85 -9.97 14.95 14.84
C ASN A 85 -8.81 15.24 15.80
N TRP A 86 -7.63 15.57 15.28
CA TRP A 86 -6.47 15.98 16.07
C TRP A 86 -6.45 17.49 16.29
N ASN A 87 -6.73 17.94 17.52
CA ASN A 87 -6.94 19.35 17.84
C ASN A 87 -5.76 20.29 17.61
N LYS A 88 -4.53 19.79 17.76
CA LYS A 88 -3.32 20.60 17.57
C LYS A 88 -2.75 20.44 16.16
N GLY A 89 -2.96 19.29 15.53
CA GLY A 89 -2.34 18.96 14.25
C GLY A 89 -0.82 18.80 14.34
N PRO A 90 -0.16 18.43 13.22
CA PRO A 90 1.26 18.06 13.19
C PRO A 90 2.20 19.15 13.72
N LEU A 91 1.97 20.40 13.30
CA LEU A 91 2.83 21.54 13.60
C LEU A 91 2.23 22.52 14.64
N ASN A 92 1.18 22.13 15.36
CA ASN A 92 0.39 23.02 16.22
C ASN A 92 -0.27 24.17 15.41
N LEU A 93 -0.71 23.87 14.19
CA LEU A 93 -1.28 24.86 13.25
C LEU A 93 -2.81 24.85 13.26
N GLY A 94 -3.45 23.89 13.93
CA GLY A 94 -4.90 23.80 14.01
C GLY A 94 -5.37 22.36 13.94
N LYS A 95 -6.70 22.22 13.94
CA LYS A 95 -7.39 20.93 13.86
C LYS A 95 -7.08 20.25 12.53
N GLU A 96 -6.69 18.97 12.57
CA GLU A 96 -6.38 18.14 11.40
C GLU A 96 -7.09 16.79 11.54
N ARG A 97 -7.65 16.26 10.46
CA ARG A 97 -8.22 14.90 10.46
C ARG A 97 -7.10 13.88 10.27
N VAL A 98 -7.09 12.83 11.09
CA VAL A 98 -6.03 11.80 11.08
C VAL A 98 -6.61 10.39 11.05
N ALA A 99 -5.83 9.47 10.51
CA ALA A 99 -6.05 8.03 10.64
C ALA A 99 -5.25 7.47 11.82
N LEU A 100 -5.86 6.61 12.62
CA LEU A 100 -5.26 5.94 13.77
C LEU A 100 -5.24 4.42 13.53
N LYS A 101 -4.08 3.87 13.15
CA LYS A 101 -3.91 2.44 12.89
C LYS A 101 -3.48 1.70 14.16
N CYS A 102 -4.36 0.84 14.68
CA CYS A 102 -4.10 -0.02 15.84
C CYS A 102 -3.86 -1.45 15.36
N LEU A 103 -2.71 -2.05 15.68
CA LEU A 103 -2.42 -3.44 15.30
C LEU A 103 -3.11 -4.42 16.27
N TYR A 104 -3.52 -5.60 15.79
CA TYR A 104 -4.12 -6.62 16.67
C TYR A 104 -3.11 -7.28 17.62
N SER A 105 -1.82 -7.19 17.32
CA SER A 105 -0.79 -7.70 18.21
C SER A 105 -1.02 -7.11 19.58
N SER A 106 -1.21 -8.00 20.58
CA SER A 106 -1.46 -7.60 21.95
C SER A 106 -0.43 -6.55 22.39
N SER A 107 -0.76 -5.74 23.39
CA SER A 107 0.13 -4.75 24.02
C SER A 107 1.52 -5.26 24.45
N HIS A 108 1.82 -6.54 24.26
CA HIS A 108 3.07 -7.23 24.56
C HIS A 108 4.05 -7.36 23.37
N ASP A 109 3.64 -7.07 22.13
CA ASP A 109 4.54 -7.16 20.95
C ASP A 109 4.85 -5.77 20.40
N VAL A 110 5.54 -4.98 21.23
CA VAL A 110 5.97 -3.62 20.87
C VAL A 110 6.99 -3.62 19.74
N GLU A 111 7.75 -4.71 19.58
CA GLU A 111 8.74 -4.87 18.52
C GLU A 111 8.08 -4.84 17.13
N LYS A 112 7.01 -5.62 16.92
CA LYS A 112 6.25 -5.56 15.66
C LYS A 112 5.66 -4.19 15.39
N PHE A 113 5.16 -3.53 16.44
CA PHE A 113 4.64 -2.16 16.31
C PHE A 113 5.73 -1.16 15.91
N ILE A 114 6.90 -1.20 16.57
CA ILE A 114 8.06 -0.35 16.23
C ILE A 114 8.53 -0.64 14.79
N LYS A 115 8.55 -1.91 14.37
CA LYS A 115 8.89 -2.29 12.99
C LYS A 115 7.94 -1.62 11.99
N GLU A 116 6.64 -1.68 12.23
CA GLU A 116 5.63 -1.06 11.37
C GLU A 116 5.76 0.46 11.33
N VAL A 117 5.90 1.10 12.50
CA VAL A 117 6.16 2.55 12.60
C VAL A 117 7.40 2.90 11.78
N ASN A 118 8.48 2.15 11.94
CA ASN A 118 9.73 2.41 11.23
C ASN A 118 9.62 2.27 9.71
N LEU A 119 8.84 1.29 9.21
CA LEU A 119 8.53 1.17 7.79
C LEU A 119 7.78 2.42 7.31
N GLN A 120 6.73 2.83 8.02
CA GLN A 120 5.96 4.02 7.68
C GLN A 120 6.83 5.28 7.67
N VAL A 121 7.68 5.49 8.69
CA VAL A 121 8.59 6.66 8.74
C VAL A 121 9.63 6.63 7.63
N SER A 122 10.17 5.47 7.30
CA SER A 122 11.26 5.39 6.31
C SER A 122 10.78 5.55 4.87
N LEU A 123 9.48 5.32 4.62
CA LEU A 123 8.87 5.35 3.29
C LEU A 123 7.95 6.57 3.07
N CYS A 124 7.68 7.41 4.08
CA CYS A 124 6.71 8.52 4.06
C CYS A 124 7.05 9.71 3.14
N HIS A 125 8.11 9.63 2.33
CA HIS A 125 8.58 10.73 1.49
C HIS A 125 8.14 10.61 0.02
N THR A 126 7.48 9.51 -0.37
CA THR A 126 7.16 9.21 -1.77
C THR A 126 5.83 8.48 -1.89
N ASN A 127 4.73 9.22 -2.11
CA ASN A 127 3.40 8.66 -2.35
C ASN A 127 3.03 7.52 -1.38
N THR A 128 3.35 7.70 -0.09
CA THR A 128 2.79 6.92 1.03
C THR A 128 2.27 7.90 2.09
N PRO A 129 1.25 7.55 2.89
CA PRO A 129 0.68 8.50 3.85
C PRO A 129 1.71 8.95 4.89
N LEU A 130 1.70 10.23 5.27
CA LEU A 130 2.61 10.73 6.30
C LEU A 130 2.38 10.03 7.65
N CYS A 131 3.46 9.73 8.36
CA CYS A 131 3.42 9.34 9.76
C CYS A 131 3.68 10.56 10.64
N TYR A 132 2.70 10.96 11.44
CA TYR A 132 2.84 12.09 12.36
C TYR A 132 3.41 11.67 13.72
N GLY A 133 3.22 10.41 14.11
CA GLY A 133 3.50 10.00 15.47
C GLY A 133 2.89 8.68 15.84
N VAL A 134 2.96 8.41 17.14
CA VAL A 134 2.29 7.30 17.78
C VAL A 134 1.51 7.79 18.99
N SER A 135 0.46 7.06 19.35
CA SER A 135 -0.36 7.33 20.52
C SER A 135 -0.74 6.04 21.23
N ARG A 136 -1.38 6.15 22.40
CA ARG A 136 -2.02 5.03 23.10
C ARG A 136 -3.48 5.34 23.33
N LEU A 137 -4.34 4.60 22.64
CA LEU A 137 -5.78 4.76 22.71
C LEU A 137 -6.37 3.82 23.75
N SER A 138 -7.30 4.34 24.55
CA SER A 138 -8.07 3.60 25.55
C SER A 138 -9.53 3.53 25.11
N LEU A 139 -9.81 2.81 24.02
CA LEU A 139 -11.14 2.72 23.41
C LEU A 139 -12.04 1.65 24.05
N SER A 140 -11.48 0.78 24.89
CA SER A 140 -12.20 -0.28 25.58
C SER A 140 -11.52 -0.63 26.90
N SER A 141 -11.77 -1.83 27.45
CA SER A 141 -11.08 -2.34 28.64
C SER A 141 -9.57 -2.56 28.45
N THR A 142 -9.06 -2.41 27.22
CA THR A 142 -7.62 -2.50 26.91
C THR A 142 -7.13 -1.23 26.22
N SER A 143 -5.91 -0.81 26.57
CA SER A 143 -5.18 0.25 25.87
C SER A 143 -4.34 -0.34 24.74
N GLN A 144 -4.33 0.28 23.57
CA GLN A 144 -3.56 -0.17 22.41
C GLN A 144 -2.72 0.98 21.84
N TYR A 145 -1.52 0.66 21.37
CA TYR A 145 -0.74 1.62 20.59
C TYR A 145 -1.34 1.82 19.21
N ALA A 146 -1.28 3.06 18.73
CA ALA A 146 -1.79 3.47 17.43
C ALA A 146 -0.74 4.29 16.69
N ILE A 147 -0.61 4.05 15.38
CA ILE A 147 0.16 4.90 14.46
C ILE A 147 -0.76 6.03 14.02
N VAL A 148 -0.30 7.27 14.14
CA VAL A 148 -1.04 8.47 13.77
C VAL A 148 -0.58 8.90 12.38
N MET A 149 -1.48 8.85 11.41
CA MET A 149 -1.17 9.02 10.00
C MET A 149 -2.04 10.08 9.35
N GLU A 150 -1.57 10.57 8.20
CA GLU A 150 -2.39 11.36 7.28
C GLU A 150 -3.69 10.63 6.93
N TYR A 151 -4.81 11.35 7.01
CA TYR A 151 -6.10 10.85 6.59
C TYR A 151 -6.32 11.10 5.10
N ALA A 152 -6.71 10.05 4.38
CA ALA A 152 -7.04 10.11 2.96
C ALA A 152 -8.54 10.42 2.79
N GLU A 153 -8.88 11.69 2.49
CA GLU A 153 -10.27 12.15 2.43
C GLU A 153 -11.10 11.46 1.33
N ASP A 154 -10.47 11.03 0.24
CA ASP A 154 -11.14 10.37 -0.89
C ASP A 154 -11.19 8.84 -0.74
N GLY A 155 -10.69 8.29 0.37
CA GLY A 155 -10.72 6.86 0.66
C GLY A 155 -9.77 6.03 -0.21
N ASP A 156 -10.14 4.76 -0.43
CA ASP A 156 -9.36 3.82 -1.22
C ASP A 156 -9.72 3.82 -2.72
N LEU A 157 -8.77 3.40 -3.55
CA LEU A 157 -8.89 3.44 -5.00
C LEU A 157 -10.04 2.58 -5.52
N LYS A 158 -10.33 1.44 -4.85
CA LYS A 158 -11.41 0.55 -5.25
C LYS A 158 -12.76 1.28 -5.21
N HIS A 159 -13.07 1.93 -4.10
CA HIS A 159 -14.29 2.72 -3.97
C HIS A 159 -14.27 3.98 -4.84
N TYR A 160 -13.10 4.62 -4.96
CA TYR A 160 -12.91 5.81 -5.78
C TYR A 160 -13.24 5.55 -7.26
N ILE A 161 -12.69 4.48 -7.85
CA ILE A 161 -12.95 4.09 -9.24
C ILE A 161 -14.44 3.78 -9.42
N GLN A 162 -15.03 2.94 -8.56
CA GLN A 162 -16.44 2.55 -8.68
C GLN A 162 -17.40 3.74 -8.70
N THR A 163 -17.05 4.82 -8.00
CA THR A 163 -17.90 6.02 -7.89
C THR A 163 -17.61 7.06 -8.97
N ASN A 164 -16.36 7.18 -9.40
CA ASN A 164 -15.89 8.31 -10.21
C ASN A 164 -15.39 7.91 -11.61
N PHE A 165 -15.42 6.63 -11.98
CA PHE A 165 -14.81 6.14 -13.22
C PHE A 165 -15.16 6.98 -14.46
N LYS A 166 -16.43 7.35 -14.63
CA LYS A 166 -16.91 8.16 -15.77
C LYS A 166 -16.38 9.60 -15.79
N SER A 167 -15.87 10.10 -14.66
CA SER A 167 -15.31 11.46 -14.53
C SER A 167 -13.79 11.50 -14.53
N ILE A 168 -13.12 10.35 -14.41
CA ILE A 168 -11.65 10.29 -14.38
C ILE A 168 -11.14 10.20 -15.81
N GLY A 169 -10.61 11.31 -16.33
CA GLY A 169 -9.95 11.35 -17.63
C GLY A 169 -8.53 10.75 -17.61
N TRP A 170 -7.92 10.63 -18.80
CA TRP A 170 -6.59 10.01 -18.96
C TRP A 170 -5.47 10.67 -18.17
N ARG A 171 -5.48 11.99 -18.07
CA ARG A 171 -4.48 12.70 -17.28
C ARG A 171 -4.48 12.24 -15.82
N GLU A 172 -5.64 12.12 -15.19
CA GLU A 172 -5.74 11.67 -13.80
C GLU A 172 -5.37 10.19 -13.67
N LYS A 173 -5.77 9.35 -14.64
CA LYS A 173 -5.33 7.94 -14.72
C LYS A 173 -3.80 7.85 -14.75
N LEU A 174 -3.12 8.69 -15.54
CA LEU A 174 -1.66 8.74 -15.62
C LEU A 174 -1.02 9.25 -14.32
N GLU A 175 -1.58 10.30 -13.70
CA GLU A 175 -1.12 10.82 -12.40
C GLU A 175 -1.18 9.72 -11.31
N LEU A 176 -2.26 8.93 -11.29
CA LEU A 176 -2.41 7.76 -10.45
C LEU A 176 -1.32 6.71 -10.72
N MET A 177 -1.14 6.29 -11.98
CA MET A 177 -0.17 5.27 -12.36
C MET A 177 1.26 5.69 -12.01
N TYR A 178 1.58 6.95 -12.28
CA TYR A 178 2.85 7.58 -11.92
C TYR A 178 3.07 7.56 -10.41
N ASN A 179 2.12 8.04 -9.60
CA ASN A 179 2.23 8.07 -8.13
C ASN A 179 2.43 6.68 -7.52
N ILE A 180 1.66 5.68 -7.96
CA ILE A 180 1.78 4.32 -7.42
C ILE A 180 3.12 3.70 -7.86
N SER A 181 3.54 3.89 -9.11
CA SER A 181 4.84 3.39 -9.58
C SER A 181 6.02 4.04 -8.84
N GLU A 182 5.91 5.32 -8.46
CA GLU A 182 6.91 6.02 -7.66
C GLU A 182 7.03 5.42 -6.25
N ALA A 183 5.90 5.21 -5.56
CA ALA A 183 5.88 4.56 -4.26
C ALA A 183 6.45 3.13 -4.32
N LEU A 184 6.05 2.35 -5.33
CA LEU A 184 6.53 0.98 -5.51
C LEU A 184 8.04 0.92 -5.78
N LYS A 185 8.55 1.85 -6.60
CA LYS A 185 9.99 2.02 -6.87
C LYS A 185 10.75 2.25 -5.57
N VAL A 186 10.24 3.08 -4.65
CA VAL A 186 10.90 3.33 -3.37
C VAL A 186 10.90 2.11 -2.47
N ILE A 187 9.77 1.40 -2.35
CA ILE A 187 9.66 0.14 -1.59
C ILE A 187 10.69 -0.87 -2.12
N HIS A 188 10.76 -1.06 -3.44
CA HIS A 188 11.69 -2.01 -4.06
C HIS A 188 13.17 -1.58 -3.96
N LYS A 189 13.46 -0.27 -4.01
CA LYS A 189 14.83 0.25 -3.76
C LYS A 189 15.29 0.01 -2.32
N ALA A 190 14.36 0.01 -1.37
CA ALA A 190 14.62 -0.40 0.02
C ALA A 190 14.79 -1.93 0.18
N LYS A 191 14.78 -2.71 -0.90
CA LYS A 191 14.87 -4.19 -0.93
C LYS A 191 13.71 -4.86 -0.17
N LEU A 192 12.53 -4.22 -0.22
CA LEU A 192 11.29 -4.70 0.35
C LEU A 192 10.28 -5.00 -0.76
N VAL A 193 9.43 -6.00 -0.54
CA VAL A 193 8.17 -6.16 -1.28
C VAL A 193 7.03 -5.55 -0.47
N HIS A 194 5.97 -5.07 -1.13
CA HIS A 194 4.73 -4.71 -0.47
C HIS A 194 4.03 -5.95 0.09
N GLY A 195 3.86 -6.96 -0.76
CA GLY A 195 3.34 -8.26 -0.34
C GLY A 195 1.82 -8.39 -0.24
N ASP A 196 1.08 -7.32 -0.54
CA ASP A 196 -0.40 -7.25 -0.57
C ASP A 196 -0.87 -6.03 -1.38
N LEU A 197 -0.29 -5.85 -2.57
CA LEU A 197 -0.57 -4.69 -3.40
C LEU A 197 -1.89 -4.89 -4.18
N HIS A 198 -2.91 -4.12 -3.84
CA HIS A 198 -4.22 -4.12 -4.51
C HIS A 198 -4.89 -2.74 -4.40
N SER A 199 -5.95 -2.47 -5.17
CA SER A 199 -6.61 -1.15 -5.19
C SER A 199 -7.15 -0.69 -3.84
N GLY A 200 -7.68 -1.60 -3.02
CA GLY A 200 -8.08 -1.31 -1.63
C GLY A 200 -6.96 -0.89 -0.66
N ASN A 201 -5.68 -1.00 -1.05
CA ASN A 201 -4.50 -0.52 -0.32
C ASN A 201 -3.87 0.70 -1.01
N ILE A 202 -4.48 1.21 -2.09
CA ILE A 202 -4.15 2.50 -2.68
C ILE A 202 -5.12 3.53 -2.12
N LEU A 203 -4.61 4.58 -1.48
CA LEU A 203 -5.42 5.67 -0.95
C LEU A 203 -5.35 6.88 -1.87
N ARG A 204 -6.39 7.72 -1.84
CA ARG A 204 -6.40 9.01 -2.51
C ARG A 204 -6.63 10.14 -1.50
N ASN A 205 -5.79 11.16 -1.57
CA ASN A 205 -5.99 12.40 -0.81
C ASN A 205 -5.85 13.58 -1.76
N LYS A 206 -6.96 14.27 -2.02
CA LYS A 206 -7.07 15.41 -2.94
C LYS A 206 -6.71 15.00 -4.37
N LYS A 207 -5.45 15.20 -4.77
CA LYS A 207 -4.93 14.92 -6.13
C LYS A 207 -3.77 13.94 -6.13
N GLN A 208 -3.46 13.35 -4.98
CA GLN A 208 -2.34 12.44 -4.82
C GLN A 208 -2.85 11.05 -4.48
N PHE A 209 -2.19 10.05 -5.05
CA PHE A 209 -2.43 8.64 -4.75
C PHE A 209 -1.27 8.09 -3.93
N TYR A 210 -1.57 7.18 -3.01
CA TYR A 210 -0.60 6.63 -2.08
C TYR A 210 -0.71 5.13 -1.98
N ILE A 211 0.43 4.43 -1.93
CA ILE A 211 0.45 3.05 -1.42
C ILE A 211 0.37 3.11 0.11
N SER A 212 -0.56 2.35 0.68
CA SER A 212 -0.81 2.24 2.12
C SER A 212 -0.74 0.80 2.60
N ASP A 213 -0.85 0.61 3.92
CA ASP A 213 -0.81 -0.70 4.58
C ASP A 213 0.49 -1.49 4.37
N LEU A 214 1.57 -0.92 4.92
CA LEU A 214 2.92 -1.50 4.87
C LEU A 214 3.13 -2.65 5.88
N GLY A 215 2.07 -3.13 6.53
CA GLY A 215 2.10 -4.18 7.57
C GLY A 215 2.68 -5.51 7.11
N LEU A 216 2.55 -5.78 5.81
CA LEU A 216 3.04 -6.99 5.17
C LEU A 216 4.35 -6.79 4.41
N CYS A 217 4.92 -5.58 4.45
CA CYS A 217 6.19 -5.28 3.82
C CYS A 217 7.31 -6.11 4.44
N ARG A 218 8.11 -6.73 3.58
CA ARG A 218 9.16 -7.66 4.02
C ARG A 218 10.34 -7.69 3.05
N PRO A 219 11.54 -8.09 3.52
CA PRO A 219 12.69 -8.25 2.65
C PRO A 219 12.49 -9.35 1.59
N TYR A 220 13.17 -9.21 0.45
CA TYR A 220 13.14 -10.19 -0.63
C TYR A 220 13.59 -11.60 -0.22
N THR A 221 14.41 -11.69 0.82
CA THR A 221 15.05 -12.92 1.27
C THR A 221 14.19 -13.75 2.23
N GLU A 222 12.96 -13.33 2.53
CA GLU A 222 12.08 -14.03 3.46
C GLU A 222 11.34 -15.19 2.76
N ILE A 223 11.82 -16.42 2.98
CA ILE A 223 11.38 -17.62 2.23
C ILE A 223 10.13 -18.28 2.84
N ASN A 224 9.91 -18.15 4.15
CA ASN A 224 8.85 -18.86 4.89
C ASN A 224 7.50 -18.12 4.91
N TYR A 225 7.23 -17.29 3.91
CA TYR A 225 6.01 -16.50 3.88
C TYR A 225 4.86 -17.29 3.23
N ARG A 226 3.79 -17.52 4.01
CA ARG A 226 2.53 -18.03 3.45
C ARG A 226 1.86 -16.92 2.65
N ALA A 227 1.57 -17.20 1.39
CA ALA A 227 0.83 -16.29 0.53
C ALA A 227 -0.48 -15.83 1.20
N LYS A 228 -0.61 -14.51 1.34
CA LYS A 228 -1.82 -13.80 1.75
C LYS A 228 -2.08 -12.68 0.75
N GLY A 229 -3.34 -12.29 0.63
CA GLY A 229 -3.74 -11.09 -0.10
C GLY A 229 -5.08 -11.27 -0.80
N VAL A 230 -5.39 -10.33 -1.69
CA VAL A 230 -6.64 -10.33 -2.47
C VAL A 230 -6.41 -11.10 -3.78
N LEU A 231 -7.08 -12.25 -3.92
CA LEU A 231 -6.78 -13.29 -4.92
C LEU A 231 -6.50 -12.79 -6.36
N PRO A 232 -7.32 -11.92 -6.97
CA PRO A 232 -7.05 -11.39 -8.31
C PRO A 232 -5.69 -10.70 -8.50
N TYR A 233 -5.11 -10.16 -7.44
CA TYR A 233 -3.84 -9.40 -7.46
C TYR A 233 -2.62 -10.26 -7.12
N VAL A 234 -2.82 -11.55 -6.76
CA VAL A 234 -1.72 -12.43 -6.38
C VAL A 234 -1.16 -13.14 -7.60
N ALA A 235 0.15 -13.01 -7.79
CA ALA A 235 0.86 -13.55 -8.94
C ALA A 235 0.81 -15.09 -9.01
N PRO A 236 0.79 -15.67 -10.23
CA PRO A 236 0.62 -17.12 -10.41
C PRO A 236 1.71 -17.96 -9.72
N GLU A 237 2.95 -17.49 -9.68
CA GLU A 237 4.03 -18.18 -8.98
C GLU A 237 3.83 -18.22 -7.45
N VAL A 238 3.28 -17.14 -6.88
CA VAL A 238 2.94 -17.07 -5.46
C VAL A 238 1.77 -18.02 -5.16
N LEU A 239 0.80 -18.11 -6.08
CA LEU A 239 -0.29 -19.09 -5.99
C LEU A 239 0.20 -20.55 -6.08
N CYS A 240 1.31 -20.79 -6.76
CA CYS A 240 1.98 -22.09 -6.81
C CYS A 240 2.96 -22.33 -5.64
N GLY A 241 2.96 -21.46 -4.61
CA GLY A 241 3.78 -21.63 -3.41
C GLY A 241 5.24 -21.21 -3.56
N LYS A 242 5.62 -20.56 -4.68
CA LYS A 242 6.97 -20.01 -4.84
C LYS A 242 7.16 -18.77 -3.95
N PRO A 243 8.41 -18.45 -3.57
CA PRO A 243 8.70 -17.26 -2.76
C PRO A 243 8.19 -15.98 -3.40
N TYR A 244 7.72 -15.05 -2.57
CA TYR A 244 7.21 -13.77 -3.04
C TYR A 244 8.37 -12.82 -3.36
N GLY A 245 8.56 -12.49 -4.63
CA GLY A 245 9.54 -11.52 -5.11
C GLY A 245 8.94 -10.16 -5.48
N PRO A 246 9.76 -9.14 -5.76
CA PRO A 246 9.27 -7.82 -6.24
C PRO A 246 8.45 -7.93 -7.53
N GLU A 247 8.71 -8.92 -8.36
CA GLU A 247 7.95 -9.21 -9.58
C GLU A 247 6.49 -9.56 -9.27
N ALA A 248 6.19 -10.10 -8.08
CA ALA A 248 4.82 -10.39 -7.66
C ALA A 248 4.04 -9.11 -7.32
N ASP A 249 4.70 -8.08 -6.75
CA ASP A 249 4.07 -6.76 -6.62
C ASP A 249 3.79 -6.14 -7.99
N VAL A 250 4.69 -6.33 -8.97
CA VAL A 250 4.48 -5.83 -10.33
C VAL A 250 3.28 -6.49 -11.00
N TYR A 251 3.02 -7.78 -10.73
CA TYR A 251 1.79 -8.44 -11.16
C TYR A 251 0.54 -7.77 -10.55
N GLY A 252 0.54 -7.56 -9.23
CA GLY A 252 -0.55 -6.86 -8.53
C GLY A 252 -0.76 -5.45 -9.07
N PHE A 253 0.32 -4.73 -9.38
CA PHE A 253 0.29 -3.44 -10.04
C PHE A 253 -0.36 -3.52 -11.43
N GLY A 254 -0.05 -4.53 -12.24
CA GLY A 254 -0.71 -4.78 -13.53
C GLY A 254 -2.23 -4.96 -13.40
N MET A 255 -2.70 -5.62 -12.34
CA MET A 255 -4.13 -5.76 -12.06
C MET A 255 -4.77 -4.44 -11.62
N ILE A 256 -4.05 -3.60 -10.86
CA ILE A 256 -4.49 -2.23 -10.56
C ILE A 256 -4.60 -1.40 -11.83
N LEU A 257 -3.61 -1.46 -12.74
CA LEU A 257 -3.67 -0.76 -14.02
C LEU A 257 -4.91 -1.17 -14.81
N TRP A 258 -5.20 -2.48 -14.87
CA TRP A 258 -6.39 -3.01 -15.53
C TRP A 258 -7.69 -2.49 -14.91
N GLU A 259 -7.78 -2.45 -13.58
CA GLU A 259 -8.93 -1.89 -12.86
C GLU A 259 -9.11 -0.39 -13.15
N VAL A 260 -8.02 0.38 -13.22
CA VAL A 260 -8.04 1.82 -13.56
C VAL A 260 -8.55 2.09 -14.97
N ILE A 261 -8.19 1.25 -15.95
CA ILE A 261 -8.64 1.45 -17.35
C ILE A 261 -10.05 0.93 -17.60
N SER A 262 -10.52 -0.05 -16.82
CA SER A 262 -11.79 -0.75 -17.05
C SER A 262 -12.92 -0.28 -16.14
N GLY A 263 -12.59 0.29 -14.98
CA GLY A 263 -13.55 0.63 -13.94
C GLY A 263 -14.10 -0.58 -13.19
N LYS A 264 -13.56 -1.78 -13.44
CA LYS A 264 -14.08 -3.07 -12.97
C LYS A 264 -13.11 -3.77 -12.03
N ASN A 265 -13.64 -4.59 -11.13
CA ASN A 265 -12.79 -5.45 -10.30
C ASN A 265 -12.19 -6.58 -11.17
N PRO A 266 -10.89 -6.88 -11.05
CA PRO A 266 -10.26 -7.93 -11.85
C PRO A 266 -10.93 -9.30 -11.64
N PHE A 267 -11.21 -10.00 -12.74
CA PHE A 267 -11.86 -11.31 -12.76
C PHE A 267 -13.33 -11.38 -12.32
N GLU A 268 -14.03 -10.27 -12.12
CA GLU A 268 -15.49 -10.34 -11.95
C GLU A 268 -16.20 -10.88 -13.21
N PRO A 269 -17.26 -11.69 -13.07
CA PRO A 269 -17.93 -12.11 -11.83
C PRO A 269 -17.43 -13.45 -11.24
N ILE A 270 -16.22 -13.92 -11.59
CA ILE A 270 -15.70 -15.21 -11.13
C ILE A 270 -15.54 -15.19 -9.59
N PRO A 271 -16.16 -16.12 -8.85
CA PRO A 271 -16.02 -16.15 -7.40
C PRO A 271 -14.56 -16.42 -6.99
N HIS A 272 -14.11 -15.76 -5.92
CA HIS A 272 -12.76 -15.92 -5.38
C HIS A 272 -12.59 -17.28 -4.68
N ASN A 273 -12.36 -18.31 -5.47
CA ASN A 273 -12.20 -19.69 -5.01
C ASN A 273 -11.10 -20.40 -5.82
N ILE A 274 -10.95 -21.70 -5.61
CA ILE A 274 -9.94 -22.52 -6.29
C ILE A 274 -10.04 -22.48 -7.82
N LYS A 275 -11.22 -22.21 -8.40
CA LYS A 275 -11.39 -22.09 -9.86
C LYS A 275 -10.71 -20.82 -10.38
N LEU A 276 -10.79 -19.72 -9.64
CA LEU A 276 -10.08 -18.49 -9.99
C LEU A 276 -8.55 -18.70 -9.89
N VAL A 277 -8.08 -19.36 -8.82
CA VAL A 277 -6.66 -19.76 -8.67
C VAL A 277 -6.19 -20.55 -9.90
N GLN A 278 -6.94 -21.58 -10.29
CA GLN A 278 -6.63 -22.40 -11.46
C GLN A 278 -6.62 -21.60 -12.77
N SER A 279 -7.57 -20.67 -12.93
CA SER A 279 -7.64 -19.80 -14.10
C SER A 279 -6.39 -18.92 -14.22
N ILE A 280 -5.97 -18.29 -13.12
CA ILE A 280 -4.77 -17.45 -13.08
C ILE A 280 -3.52 -18.25 -13.41
N ILE A 281 -3.36 -19.44 -12.82
CA ILE A 281 -2.21 -20.35 -13.07
C ILE A 281 -2.17 -20.82 -14.53
N ASN A 282 -3.34 -21.04 -15.13
CA ASN A 282 -3.51 -21.40 -16.54
C ASN A 282 -3.44 -20.20 -17.50
N ASP A 283 -2.88 -19.08 -17.03
CA ASP A 283 -2.63 -17.86 -17.79
C ASP A 283 -3.89 -17.16 -18.33
N ILE A 284 -5.05 -17.39 -17.70
CA ILE A 284 -6.24 -16.60 -17.99
C ILE A 284 -6.02 -15.18 -17.46
N ARG A 285 -6.32 -14.19 -18.29
CA ARG A 285 -6.26 -12.76 -17.94
C ARG A 285 -7.55 -12.05 -18.38
N PRO A 286 -7.92 -10.95 -17.69
CA PRO A 286 -9.00 -10.08 -18.16
C PRO A 286 -8.67 -9.48 -19.53
N LEU A 287 -9.69 -9.28 -20.38
CA LEU A 287 -9.52 -8.61 -21.67
C LEU A 287 -9.26 -7.11 -21.48
N ILE A 288 -8.39 -6.55 -22.33
CA ILE A 288 -8.14 -5.10 -22.41
C ILE A 288 -8.99 -4.53 -23.55
N GLY A 289 -9.67 -3.41 -23.28
CA GLY A 289 -10.50 -2.71 -24.26
C GLY A 289 -9.72 -2.17 -25.44
N ARG A 290 -10.36 -2.11 -26.61
CA ARG A 290 -9.74 -1.56 -27.84
C ARG A 290 -9.49 -0.05 -27.78
N ASN A 291 -10.20 0.65 -26.90
CA ASN A 291 -10.07 2.07 -26.62
C ASN A 291 -8.90 2.40 -25.67
N VAL A 292 -8.19 1.39 -25.18
CA VAL A 292 -6.98 1.58 -24.36
C VAL A 292 -5.79 1.79 -25.31
N PRO A 293 -4.95 2.83 -25.08
CA PRO A 293 -3.74 3.06 -25.84
C PRO A 293 -2.88 1.79 -25.94
N ASN A 294 -2.45 1.43 -27.15
CA ASN A 294 -1.71 0.18 -27.40
C ASN A 294 -0.48 0.03 -26.50
N GLU A 295 0.28 1.11 -26.32
CA GLU A 295 1.46 1.15 -25.45
C GLU A 295 1.14 0.85 -23.98
N LEU A 296 -0.01 1.29 -23.48
CA LEU A 296 -0.49 0.96 -22.14
C LEU A 296 -0.98 -0.48 -22.07
N SER A 297 -1.71 -0.96 -23.08
CA SER A 297 -2.15 -2.35 -23.18
C SER A 297 -0.97 -3.32 -23.14
N GLU A 298 0.08 -3.05 -23.92
CA GLU A 298 1.31 -3.83 -23.91
C GLU A 298 2.01 -3.81 -22.55
N LEU A 299 2.02 -2.65 -21.87
CA LEU A 299 2.64 -2.52 -20.55
C LEU A 299 1.88 -3.33 -19.49
N ILE A 300 0.54 -3.24 -19.46
CA ILE A 300 -0.31 -4.06 -18.59
C ILE A 300 -0.01 -5.54 -18.84
N GLN A 301 0.11 -5.93 -20.12
CA GLN A 301 0.41 -7.30 -20.50
C GLN A 301 1.78 -7.79 -20.03
N LYS A 302 2.80 -6.93 -20.04
CA LYS A 302 4.11 -7.24 -19.47
C LYS A 302 4.04 -7.38 -17.95
N CYS A 303 3.32 -6.49 -17.25
CA CYS A 303 3.18 -6.52 -15.79
C CYS A 303 2.59 -7.85 -15.28
N TRP A 304 1.56 -8.38 -15.94
CA TRP A 304 0.90 -9.61 -15.50
C TRP A 304 1.39 -10.90 -16.20
N SER A 305 2.56 -10.84 -16.84
CA SER A 305 3.19 -12.00 -17.49
C SER A 305 3.29 -13.19 -16.51
N LYS A 306 2.99 -14.40 -17.00
CA LYS A 306 3.17 -15.63 -16.23
C LYS A 306 4.60 -15.80 -15.75
N GLU A 307 5.57 -15.54 -16.64
CA GLU A 307 6.99 -15.57 -16.33
C GLU A 307 7.40 -14.29 -15.59
N PRO A 308 7.81 -14.36 -14.29
CA PRO A 308 8.10 -13.17 -13.49
C PRO A 308 9.22 -12.31 -14.07
N LYS A 309 10.25 -12.94 -14.66
CA LYS A 309 11.40 -12.27 -15.28
C LYS A 309 11.07 -11.41 -16.51
N LEU A 310 9.88 -11.57 -17.10
CA LEU A 310 9.42 -10.76 -18.24
C LEU A 310 8.70 -9.49 -17.79
N ARG A 311 8.39 -9.38 -16.50
CA ARG A 311 7.74 -8.21 -15.92
C ARG A 311 8.76 -7.06 -15.81
N PRO A 312 8.36 -5.81 -16.08
CA PRO A 312 9.24 -4.66 -15.91
C PRO A 312 9.57 -4.45 -14.43
N SER A 313 10.70 -3.79 -14.13
CA SER A 313 10.96 -3.36 -12.76
C SER A 313 10.09 -2.16 -12.37
N ALA A 314 9.93 -1.91 -11.07
CA ALA A 314 9.24 -0.70 -10.62
C ALA A 314 9.94 0.60 -11.07
N ASP A 315 11.25 0.56 -11.32
CA ASP A 315 11.99 1.71 -11.87
C ASP A 315 11.64 1.94 -13.35
N ASP A 316 11.55 0.87 -14.16
CA ASP A 316 11.13 0.96 -15.56
C ASP A 316 9.70 1.48 -15.68
N LEU A 317 8.79 1.00 -14.81
CA LEU A 317 7.41 1.48 -14.74
C LEU A 317 7.35 2.97 -14.44
N HIS A 318 8.05 3.40 -13.40
CA HIS A 318 8.08 4.81 -13.01
C HIS A 318 8.64 5.70 -14.11
N GLN A 319 9.76 5.32 -14.73
CA GLN A 319 10.32 6.08 -15.86
C GLN A 319 9.36 6.13 -17.06
N THR A 320 8.57 5.08 -17.28
CA THR A 320 7.59 5.04 -18.37
C THR A 320 6.43 6.00 -18.10
N PHE A 321 5.82 5.93 -16.91
CA PHE A 321 4.72 6.82 -16.56
C PHE A 321 5.15 8.28 -16.38
N GLU A 322 6.37 8.53 -15.90
CA GLU A 322 6.94 9.88 -15.86
C GLU A 322 6.98 10.50 -17.26
N LYS A 323 7.52 9.76 -18.24
CA LYS A 323 7.55 10.22 -19.64
C LYS A 323 6.15 10.49 -20.19
N TRP A 324 5.20 9.59 -19.93
CA TRP A 324 3.83 9.75 -20.43
C TRP A 324 3.10 10.93 -19.77
N LEU A 325 3.29 11.14 -18.47
CA LEU A 325 2.64 12.21 -17.72
C LEU A 325 3.09 13.62 -18.13
N PHE A 326 4.30 13.75 -18.69
CA PHE A 326 4.85 15.02 -19.16
C PHE A 326 4.84 15.16 -20.69
N ASP A 327 4.05 14.34 -21.38
CA ASP A 327 3.87 14.38 -22.84
C ASP A 327 2.49 14.95 -23.19
N ASP A 328 2.44 16.25 -23.47
CA ASP A 328 1.20 16.97 -23.80
C ASP A 328 0.56 16.51 -25.13
N GLU A 329 1.35 15.99 -26.07
CA GLU A 329 0.80 15.44 -27.32
C GLU A 329 0.12 14.10 -27.07
N LYS A 330 0.71 13.27 -26.20
CA LYS A 330 0.11 12.00 -25.78
C LYS A 330 -1.24 12.19 -25.10
N HIS A 331 -1.37 13.18 -24.22
CA HIS A 331 -2.65 13.47 -23.57
C HIS A 331 -3.76 13.75 -24.58
N LYS A 332 -3.49 14.56 -25.62
CA LYS A 332 -4.47 14.85 -26.68
C LYS A 332 -4.92 13.58 -27.42
N ILE A 333 -3.96 12.72 -27.78
CA ILE A 333 -4.25 11.46 -28.48
C ILE A 333 -5.10 10.53 -27.60
N TRP A 334 -4.78 10.44 -26.31
CA TRP A 334 -5.49 9.56 -25.38
C TRP A 334 -6.89 10.09 -25.07
N ASP A 335 -7.07 11.40 -24.91
CA ASP A 335 -8.38 12.03 -24.68
C ASP A 335 -9.33 11.81 -25.88
N GLU A 336 -8.82 11.76 -27.12
CA GLU A 336 -9.62 11.44 -28.31
C GLU A 336 -10.16 9.98 -28.30
N LEU A 337 -9.43 9.04 -27.69
CA LEU A 337 -9.86 7.63 -27.57
C LEU A 337 -10.99 7.43 -26.56
N GLU A 338 -11.20 8.39 -25.64
CA GLU A 338 -12.20 8.29 -24.56
C GLU A 338 -13.63 8.59 -25.06
N VAL A 339 -13.78 9.22 -26.24
CA VAL A 339 -15.07 9.71 -26.77
C VAL A 339 -15.87 8.62 -27.53
N GLU A 340 -15.25 7.48 -27.85
CA GLU A 340 -15.91 6.37 -28.57
C GLU A 340 -16.52 5.32 -27.60
N ASP A 341 -17.71 5.65 -27.06
CA ASP A 341 -18.82 4.85 -26.46
C ASP A 341 -18.59 3.51 -25.70
N ASP A 342 -19.23 3.42 -24.51
CA ASP A 342 -19.91 2.33 -23.76
C ASP A 342 -19.48 0.83 -23.82
N ASP A 343 -18.40 0.44 -24.50
CA ASP A 343 -18.06 -0.98 -24.71
C ASP A 343 -17.41 -1.68 -23.50
N TYR A 344 -17.28 -0.98 -22.36
CA TYR A 344 -16.80 -1.57 -21.11
C TYR A 344 -17.69 -2.71 -20.63
N GLU A 345 -18.99 -2.71 -20.95
CA GLU A 345 -19.93 -3.75 -20.53
C GLU A 345 -19.58 -5.15 -21.06
N ASN A 346 -18.87 -5.24 -22.20
CA ASN A 346 -18.59 -6.51 -22.91
C ASN A 346 -17.20 -7.13 -22.65
N MET A 347 -16.40 -6.59 -21.72
CA MET A 347 -15.09 -7.17 -21.39
C MET A 347 -15.21 -8.56 -20.74
N GLY A 348 -14.68 -9.59 -21.43
CA GLY A 348 -14.56 -10.99 -20.98
C GLY A 348 -13.12 -11.40 -20.64
N PHE A 349 -12.77 -12.68 -20.84
CA PHE A 349 -11.44 -13.25 -20.54
C PHE A 349 -10.75 -13.78 -21.79
N GLU A 350 -9.43 -13.65 -21.87
CA GLU A 350 -8.63 -14.22 -22.96
C GLU A 350 -8.08 -15.61 -22.58
N MET A 351 -8.25 -16.60 -23.46
CA MET A 351 -7.56 -17.88 -23.38
C MET A 351 -6.42 -17.89 -24.41
N LYS A 352 -5.16 -17.94 -23.95
CA LYS A 352 -4.04 -18.25 -24.85
C LYS A 352 -4.00 -19.78 -25.08
N GLY A 353 -4.11 -20.20 -26.34
CA GLY A 353 -4.20 -21.61 -26.72
C GLY A 353 -2.90 -22.39 -26.45
N GLU A 354 -2.92 -23.37 -25.54
CA GLU A 354 -2.84 -24.82 -25.82
C GLU A 354 -2.77 -25.62 -24.49
N SER A 355 -3.42 -26.80 -24.51
CA SER A 355 -3.54 -27.82 -23.44
C SER A 355 -4.49 -27.51 -22.27
N THR A 356 -5.70 -28.05 -22.35
CA THR A 356 -6.54 -28.36 -21.19
C THR A 356 -5.81 -29.39 -20.30
N ARG A 357 -4.94 -28.93 -19.41
CA ARG A 357 -4.42 -29.76 -18.31
C ARG A 357 -5.50 -29.90 -17.24
N SER A 358 -6.14 -31.06 -17.19
CA SER A 358 -6.98 -31.44 -16.06
C SER A 358 -6.07 -31.75 -14.85
N ILE A 359 -6.08 -30.88 -13.85
CA ILE A 359 -5.44 -31.13 -12.55
C ILE A 359 -6.38 -32.04 -11.77
N SER A 360 -5.97 -33.29 -11.51
CA SER A 360 -6.72 -34.21 -10.65
C SER A 360 -6.37 -33.95 -9.19
N LEU A 361 -7.33 -33.45 -8.40
CA LEU A 361 -7.24 -33.52 -6.95
C LEU A 361 -7.46 -34.97 -6.52
N SER A 362 -6.56 -35.54 -5.71
CA SER A 362 -6.86 -36.80 -5.03
C SER A 362 -8.13 -36.62 -4.18
N GLU A 363 -9.00 -37.61 -4.17
CA GLU A 363 -10.35 -37.55 -3.58
C GLU A 363 -10.37 -37.29 -2.06
N SER A 364 -9.22 -37.15 -1.39
CA SER A 364 -9.10 -36.84 0.03
C SER A 364 -9.17 -35.35 0.38
N SER A 365 -9.11 -34.42 -0.58
CA SER A 365 -9.00 -32.97 -0.30
C SER A 365 -10.31 -32.19 -0.48
N ARG A 366 -11.46 -32.79 -0.13
CA ARG A 366 -12.79 -32.15 -0.27
C ARG A 366 -13.07 -30.98 0.69
N THR A 367 -12.09 -30.50 1.43
CA THR A 367 -12.24 -29.27 2.21
C THR A 367 -10.92 -28.51 2.25
N VAL A 368 -10.79 -27.49 1.41
CA VAL A 368 -9.94 -26.33 1.71
C VAL A 368 -10.59 -25.64 2.92
N THR A 369 -10.28 -26.13 4.13
CA THR A 369 -10.73 -25.52 5.38
C THR A 369 -9.84 -24.32 5.68
N GLY A 370 -10.20 -23.17 5.13
CA GLY A 370 -9.45 -21.94 5.38
C GLY A 370 -9.95 -20.70 4.67
N PHE A 371 -11.11 -20.74 4.00
CA PHE A 371 -11.77 -19.52 3.57
C PHE A 371 -12.47 -18.88 4.76
N ASP A 372 -11.82 -17.96 5.48
CA ASP A 372 -12.51 -17.12 6.45
C ASP A 372 -13.22 -15.99 5.70
N TYR A 373 -14.44 -16.27 5.23
CA TYR A 373 -15.31 -15.35 4.49
C TYR A 373 -15.81 -14.14 5.32
N LYS A 374 -15.28 -13.90 6.52
CA LYS A 374 -15.86 -12.96 7.51
C LYS A 374 -15.39 -11.51 7.43
N SER A 375 -14.45 -11.18 6.55
CA SER A 375 -14.06 -9.77 6.37
C SER A 375 -14.33 -9.34 4.93
N ASN A 376 -14.79 -8.10 4.73
CA ASN A 376 -14.92 -7.49 3.41
C ASN A 376 -13.58 -7.41 2.62
N GLN A 377 -12.49 -7.93 3.19
CA GLN A 377 -11.26 -8.31 2.50
C GLN A 377 -11.22 -9.85 2.38
N MET A 378 -11.37 -10.36 1.16
CA MET A 378 -11.26 -11.80 0.86
C MET A 378 -9.78 -12.22 0.91
N ASN A 379 -9.21 -12.24 2.11
CA ASN A 379 -7.84 -12.69 2.34
C ASN A 379 -7.84 -14.21 2.34
N PHE A 380 -7.10 -14.82 1.42
CA PHE A 380 -6.89 -16.27 1.40
C PHE A 380 -5.53 -16.62 2.02
N VAL A 381 -5.43 -17.84 2.53
CA VAL A 381 -4.16 -18.47 2.89
C VAL A 381 -4.08 -19.76 2.10
N ILE A 382 -3.00 -19.95 1.33
CA ILE A 382 -2.78 -21.20 0.59
C ILE A 382 -2.38 -22.30 1.59
N PRO A 383 -3.04 -23.47 1.59
CA PRO A 383 -2.65 -24.61 2.43
C PRO A 383 -1.22 -25.09 2.13
N ASP A 384 -0.51 -25.55 3.18
CA ASP A 384 0.88 -26.03 3.06
C ASP A 384 1.02 -27.28 2.15
N ASP A 385 -0.07 -27.99 1.88
CA ASP A 385 -0.13 -29.19 1.03
C ASP A 385 -0.54 -28.90 -0.42
N PHE A 386 -0.80 -27.63 -0.78
CA PHE A 386 -1.13 -27.26 -2.15
C PHE A 386 0.12 -27.37 -3.04
N LYS A 387 0.16 -28.43 -3.87
CA LYS A 387 1.19 -28.59 -4.89
C LYS A 387 0.63 -28.19 -6.26
N CYS A 388 1.24 -27.17 -6.84
CA CYS A 388 1.11 -26.88 -8.26
C CYS A 388 1.89 -27.99 -8.98
N GLU A 389 1.22 -29.07 -9.40
CA GLU A 389 1.87 -30.15 -10.16
C GLU A 389 2.51 -29.54 -11.41
N ASN A 390 3.86 -29.58 -11.49
CA ASN A 390 4.73 -29.61 -12.69
C ASN A 390 6.09 -28.91 -12.46
N GLU A 391 6.94 -29.41 -11.55
CA GLU A 391 8.39 -29.12 -11.61
C GLU A 391 9.31 -30.36 -11.53
N ASP A 392 8.78 -31.58 -11.54
CA ASP A 392 9.61 -32.80 -11.60
C ASP A 392 9.16 -33.71 -12.76
N SER A 393 9.54 -33.33 -13.98
CA SER A 393 9.62 -34.28 -15.11
C SER A 393 10.59 -33.75 -16.17
N GLU A 394 11.87 -33.71 -15.82
CA GLU A 394 12.98 -33.93 -16.77
C GLU A 394 13.84 -35.09 -16.27
#